data_AF-A0A3A8JF77-F1
#
_entry.id   AF-A0A3A8JF77-F1
#
_cell.length_a   1.000
_cell.length_b   1.000
_cell.length_c   1.000
_cell.angle_alpha   90.00
_cell.angle_beta   90.00
_cell.angle_gamma   90.00
#
_symmetry.space_group_name_H-M   'P 1'
#
loop_
_entity.id
_entity.type
_entity.pdbx_description
1 polymer ?
#
loop_
_entity_poly.entity_id
_entity_poly.type
_entity_poly.pdbx_seq_one_letter_code
_entity_poly.pdbx_strand_id
1 'polypeptide(L)'
;MERLLDARFADARFAATREDLTPLLEDLHAGLSALFPAPGGVRVSPEEQQALRAKFVGTVDTLEDVLEAIDRADRAGRARGLRAREGR
;
A
#
# COMPACT_ATOMS: atom_id res chain seq x y z
N MET A 1 27.68 -3.32 -15.71
CA MET A 1 27.51 -2.14 -14.82
C MET A 1 26.06 -1.64 -14.82
N GLU A 2 25.34 -1.69 -15.94
CA GLU A 2 23.91 -1.28 -16.08
C GLU A 2 22.93 -2.01 -15.12
N ARG A 3 23.05 -3.33 -14.91
CA ARG A 3 22.14 -4.10 -14.04
C ARG A 3 22.21 -3.76 -12.54
N LEU A 4 23.32 -3.19 -12.07
CA LEU A 4 23.51 -2.83 -10.65
C LEU A 4 22.80 -1.51 -10.30
N LEU A 5 22.57 -0.64 -11.29
CA LEU A 5 21.82 0.60 -11.12
C LEU A 5 20.31 0.33 -11.07
N ASP A 6 19.81 -0.58 -11.91
CA ASP A 6 18.39 -0.98 -11.90
C ASP A 6 17.97 -1.63 -10.56
N ALA A 7 18.81 -2.53 -10.02
CA ALA A 7 18.51 -3.19 -8.74
C ALA A 7 18.48 -2.19 -7.58
N ARG A 8 19.43 -1.24 -7.54
CA ARG A 8 19.45 -0.21 -6.49
C ARG A 8 18.29 0.77 -6.58
N PHE A 9 17.87 1.12 -7.79
CA PHE A 9 16.72 1.98 -8.01
C PHE A 9 15.41 1.27 -7.63
N ALA A 10 15.29 -0.02 -7.96
CA ALA A 10 14.18 -0.85 -7.51
C ALA A 10 14.14 -0.96 -5.99
N ASP A 11 15.26 -1.29 -5.33
CA ASP A 11 15.35 -1.38 -3.86
C ASP A 11 14.99 -0.06 -3.18
N ALA A 12 15.47 1.08 -3.67
CA ALA A 12 15.13 2.39 -3.11
C ALA A 12 13.64 2.73 -3.27
N ARG A 13 13.06 2.39 -4.43
CA ARG A 13 11.63 2.55 -4.68
C ARG A 13 10.79 1.65 -3.78
N PHE A 14 11.18 0.38 -3.62
CA PHE A 14 10.51 -0.56 -2.72
C PHE A 14 10.65 -0.15 -1.25
N ALA A 15 11.80 0.39 -0.84
CA ALA A 15 12.00 0.92 0.51
C ALA A 15 11.06 2.10 0.79
N ALA A 16 11.01 3.10 -0.09
CA ALA A 16 10.07 4.23 0.03
C ALA A 16 8.61 3.75 0.07
N THR A 17 8.27 2.81 -0.81
CA THR A 17 6.94 2.19 -0.85
C THR A 17 6.60 1.46 0.46
N ARG A 18 7.57 0.82 1.09
CA ARG A 18 7.39 0.11 2.36
C ARG A 18 7.20 1.07 3.53
N GLU A 19 7.90 2.20 3.54
CA GLU A 19 7.72 3.27 4.52
C GLU A 19 6.29 3.87 4.41
N ASP A 20 5.78 4.03 3.19
CA ASP A 20 4.43 4.54 2.96
C ASP A 20 3.33 3.51 3.28
N LEU A 21 3.58 2.21 3.05
CA LEU A 21 2.59 1.14 3.26
C LEU A 21 2.48 0.67 4.71
N THR A 22 3.58 0.69 5.47
CA THR A 22 3.59 0.22 6.88
C THR A 22 2.49 0.87 7.73
N PRO A 23 2.36 2.20 7.81
CA PRO A 23 1.32 2.82 8.64
C PRO A 23 -0.10 2.48 8.17
N LEU A 24 -0.32 2.34 6.86
CA LEU A 24 -1.62 1.95 6.31
C LEU A 24 -2.00 0.52 6.71
N LEU A 25 -1.03 -0.40 6.73
CA LEU A 25 -1.24 -1.79 7.15
C LEU A 25 -1.48 -1.89 8.66
N GLU A 26 -0.81 -1.06 9.47
CA GLU A 26 -1.06 -0.96 10.91
C GLU A 26 -2.48 -0.45 11.19
N ASP A 27 -2.92 0.60 10.49
CA ASP A 27 -4.28 1.13 10.59
C ASP A 27 -5.34 0.11 10.16
N LEU A 28 -5.06 -0.66 9.09
CA LEU A 28 -5.94 -1.75 8.64
C LEU A 28 -6.07 -2.84 9.71
N HIS A 29 -4.95 -3.24 10.32
CA HIS A 29 -4.93 -4.26 11.37
C HIS A 29 -5.68 -3.80 12.63
N ALA A 30 -5.48 -2.54 13.04
CA ALA A 30 -6.18 -1.94 14.16
C ALA A 30 -7.69 -1.85 13.91
N GLY A 31 -8.10 -1.43 12.70
CA GLY A 31 -9.51 -1.38 12.30
C GLY A 31 -10.18 -2.76 12.32
N LEU A 32 -9.52 -3.79 11.79
CA LEU A 32 -10.02 -5.17 11.85
C LEU A 32 -10.17 -5.67 13.29
N SER A 33 -9.17 -5.42 14.13
CA SER A 33 -9.20 -5.86 15.53
C SER A 33 -10.31 -5.19 16.33
N ALA A 34 -10.62 -3.92 16.03
CA ALA A 34 -11.71 -3.19 16.66
C ALA A 34 -13.09 -3.66 16.17
N LEU A 35 -13.22 -4.00 14.89
CA LEU A 35 -14.47 -4.50 14.31
C LEU A 35 -14.77 -5.96 14.65
N PHE A 36 -13.72 -6.76 14.81
CA PHE A 36 -13.80 -8.19 15.10
C PHE A 36 -12.95 -8.53 16.33
N PRO A 37 -13.37 -8.09 17.52
CA PRO A 37 -12.63 -8.37 18.74
C PRO A 37 -12.56 -9.87 19.00
N ALA A 38 -11.43 -10.32 19.54
CA ALA A 38 -11.22 -11.70 19.96
C ALA A 38 -12.26 -12.13 21.02
N PRO A 39 -12.48 -13.44 21.24
CA PRO A 39 -13.36 -13.92 22.31
C PRO A 39 -12.98 -13.32 23.67
N GLY A 40 -13.96 -12.71 24.35
CA GLY A 40 -13.74 -11.98 25.60
C GLY A 40 -13.34 -10.51 25.44
N GLY A 41 -13.17 -10.02 24.21
CA GLY A 41 -12.95 -8.60 23.92
C GLY A 41 -14.22 -7.75 24.05
N VAL A 42 -14.03 -6.46 24.32
CA VAL A 42 -15.12 -5.50 24.43
C VAL A 42 -15.67 -5.17 23.04
N ARG A 43 -16.97 -5.39 22.85
CA ARG A 43 -17.67 -4.92 21.66
C ARG A 43 -18.05 -3.46 21.85
N VAL A 44 -17.64 -2.63 20.90
CA VAL A 44 -18.05 -1.22 20.81
C VAL A 44 -19.52 -1.08 20.44
N SER A 45 -20.11 0.08 20.73
CA SER A 45 -21.52 0.36 20.46
C SER A 45 -21.83 0.28 18.94
N PRO A 46 -23.09 0.10 18.53
CA PRO A 46 -23.45 0.04 17.11
C PRO A 46 -23.06 1.29 16.32
N GLU A 47 -23.11 2.47 16.94
CA GLU A 47 -22.72 3.74 16.33
C GLU A 47 -21.20 3.81 16.12
N GLU A 48 -20.42 3.45 17.14
CA GLU A 48 -18.97 3.34 17.04
C GLU A 48 -18.54 2.28 16.02
N GLN A 49 -19.25 1.16 15.92
CA GLN A 49 -18.99 0.17 14.87
C GLN A 49 -19.21 0.73 13.47
N GLN A 50 -20.23 1.57 13.26
CA GLN A 50 -20.45 2.21 11.97
C GLN A 50 -19.33 3.18 11.62
N ALA A 51 -18.90 4.01 12.58
CA ALA A 51 -17.76 4.91 12.40
C ALA A 51 -16.47 4.14 12.09
N LEU A 52 -16.20 3.04 12.79
CA LEU A 52 -15.06 2.17 12.55
C LEU A 52 -15.12 1.52 11.17
N ARG A 53 -16.29 1.07 10.71
CA ARG A 53 -16.47 0.52 9.35
C ARG A 53 -16.21 1.57 8.28
N ALA A 54 -16.74 2.78 8.45
CA ALA A 54 -16.52 3.87 7.50
C ALA A 54 -15.03 4.23 7.42
N LYS A 55 -14.34 4.36 8.57
CA LYS A 55 -12.90 4.57 8.62
C LYS A 55 -12.14 3.44 7.92
N PHE A 56 -12.50 2.19 8.21
CA PHE A 56 -11.86 1.02 7.62
C PHE A 56 -11.97 0.97 6.10
N VAL A 57 -13.15 1.27 5.55
CA VAL A 57 -13.35 1.39 4.10
C VAL A 57 -12.44 2.46 3.50
N GLY A 58 -12.38 3.66 4.09
CA GLY A 58 -11.49 4.72 3.60
C GLY A 58 -9.99 4.34 3.63
N THR A 59 -9.56 3.57 4.63
CA THR A 59 -8.19 3.03 4.68
C THR A 59 -7.93 2.02 3.56
N VAL A 60 -8.90 1.16 3.23
CA VAL A 60 -8.79 0.22 2.11
C VAL A 60 -8.74 0.96 0.77
N ASP A 61 -9.58 1.96 0.57
CA ASP A 61 -9.58 2.77 -0.66
C ASP A 61 -8.22 3.47 -0.86
N THR A 62 -7.66 4.04 0.22
CA THR A 62 -6.33 4.66 0.19
C THR A 62 -5.23 3.64 -0.16
N LEU A 63 -5.33 2.42 0.37
CA LEU A 63 -4.39 1.35 0.06
C LEU A 63 -4.46 0.95 -1.43
N GLU A 64 -5.67 0.88 -1.99
CA GLU A 64 -5.87 0.61 -3.42
C GLU A 64 -5.21 1.70 -4.28
N ASP A 65 -5.42 2.98 -3.97
CA ASP A 65 -4.80 4.10 -4.68
C ASP A 65 -3.27 4.03 -4.68
N VAL A 66 -2.68 3.68 -3.52
CA VAL A 66 -1.22 3.52 -3.38
C VAL A 66 -0.72 2.34 -4.21
N LEU A 67 -1.41 1.20 -4.16
CA LEU A 67 -1.08 0.02 -4.98
C LEU A 67 -1.20 0.31 -6.47
N GLU A 68 -2.21 1.06 -6.90
CA GLU A 68 -2.36 1.47 -8.29
C GLU A 68 -1.24 2.43 -8.72
N ALA A 69 -0.85 3.38 -7.87
CA ALA A 69 0.27 4.27 -8.13
C ALA A 69 1.60 3.50 -8.26
N ILE A 70 1.79 2.45 -7.47
CA ILE A 70 2.96 1.56 -7.56
C ILE A 70 2.95 0.81 -8.89
N ASP A 71 1.85 0.18 -9.27
CA ASP A 71 1.73 -0.54 -10.55
C ASP A 71 1.92 0.41 -11.75
N ARG A 72 1.30 1.59 -11.71
CA ARG A 72 1.42 2.61 -12.76
C ARG A 72 2.87 3.05 -12.96
N ALA A 73 3.58 3.31 -11.87
CA ALA A 73 4.98 3.73 -11.96
C ALA A 73 5.93 2.59 -12.35
N ASP A 74 5.61 1.33 -12.02
CA ASP A 74 6.35 0.17 -12.54
C ASP A 74 6.16 0.03 -14.07
N ARG A 75 4.92 0.13 -14.56
CA ARG A 75 4.63 0.15 -16.01
C ARG A 75 5.33 1.29 -16.73
N ALA A 76 5.35 2.49 -16.14
CA ALA A 76 6.06 3.64 -16.70
C ALA A 76 7.58 3.44 -16.76
N GLY A 77 8.17 2.82 -15.72
CA GLY A 77 9.59 2.43 -15.70
C GLY A 77 9.93 1.46 -16.83
N ARG A 78 9.11 0.40 -17.01
CA ARG A 78 9.25 -0.57 -18.10
C ARG A 78 9.17 0.08 -19.48
N ALA A 79 8.20 0.98 -19.70
CA ALA A 79 8.04 1.69 -20.98
C ALA A 79 9.24 2.60 -21.32
N ARG A 80 9.82 3.29 -20.33
CA ARG A 80 11.05 4.08 -20.52
C ARG A 80 12.25 3.21 -20.87
N GLY A 81 12.39 2.05 -20.22
CA GLY A 81 13.45 1.08 -20.53
C GLY A 81 13.36 0.48 -21.93
N LEU A 82 12.15 0.25 -22.45
CA LEU A 82 11.91 -0.21 -23.83
C LEU A 82 12.29 0.87 -24.85
N ARG A 83 11.84 2.12 -24.68
CA ARG A 83 12.19 3.22 -25.59
C ARG A 83 13.69 3.51 -25.64
N ALA A 84 14.39 3.36 -24.52
CA ALA A 84 15.86 3.50 -24.48
C ALA A 84 16.61 2.36 -25.19
N ARG A 85 15.95 1.23 -25.48
CA ARG A 85 16.51 0.08 -26.21
C ARG A 85 16.24 0.12 -27.70
N GLU A 86 15.13 0.73 -28.13
CA GLU A 86 14.76 0.86 -29.55
C GLU A 86 15.48 2.01 -30.27
N GLY A 87 16.05 2.96 -29.52
CA GLY A 87 16.86 4.07 -30.07
C GLY A 87 18.36 3.77 -30.20
N ARG A 88 18.78 2.51 -30.11
CA ARG A 88 20.17 2.05 -30.26
C ARG A 88 20.35 1.20 -31.51
#